data_AF-A0A925DBE4-F1
#
_entry.id   AF-A0A925DBE4-F1
#
_cell.length_a   1.000
_cell.length_b   1.000
_cell.length_c   1.000
_cell.angle_alpha   90.00
_cell.angle_beta   90.00
_cell.angle_gamma   90.00
#
_symmetry.space_group_name_H-M   'P 1'
#
loop_
_entity.id
_entity.type
_entity.pdbx_description
1 polymer ?
#
loop_
_entity_poly.entity_id
_entity_poly.type
_entity_poly.pdbx_seq_one_letter_code
_entity_poly.pdbx_strand_id
1 'polypeptide(L)'
;MQRWTSFTLRAGFIIGFLIVLPVMAMPSVASFLDRLLYGQPESSVPLVIKADAEFAPRKQPEQSRADASPAAYEVPLPEEPSASGIAGNFQPPPPSLQRAPDFLPRDEKLTPGNDSVDPVDVGPLDPATAQKIDAVRGRLEELGAEYVRLEMSEDGRTFHCLCDMLLGGGTKETQPFEATRNDPLAAAKAVLANVEAWRKAESTPHAPREESSRGAR
;
A
#
# COMPACT_ATOMS: atom_id res chain seq x y z
N MET A 1 -1.32 -19.76 -35.39
CA MET A 1 -0.66 -20.91 -34.73
C MET A 1 0.29 -20.43 -33.61
N GLN A 2 -0.18 -19.62 -32.66
CA GLN A 2 0.68 -18.92 -31.68
C GLN A 2 0.26 -19.14 -30.22
N ARG A 3 -0.78 -19.97 -29.98
CA ARG A 3 -1.34 -20.27 -28.65
C ARG A 3 -0.60 -21.39 -27.89
N TRP A 4 0.30 -22.12 -28.55
CA TRP A 4 1.00 -23.26 -27.95
C TRP A 4 2.24 -22.88 -27.14
N THR A 5 2.92 -21.77 -27.49
CA THR A 5 4.15 -21.35 -26.80
C THR A 5 3.91 -20.84 -25.37
N SER A 6 2.74 -20.25 -25.12
CA SER A 6 2.37 -19.69 -23.81
C SER A 6 2.22 -20.77 -22.74
N PHE A 7 1.74 -21.97 -23.12
CA PHE A 7 1.57 -23.09 -22.18
C PHE A 7 2.90 -23.72 -21.80
N THR A 8 3.80 -23.91 -22.77
CA THR A 8 5.13 -24.50 -22.51
C THR A 8 5.98 -23.59 -21.60
N LEU A 9 5.88 -22.28 -21.77
CA LEU A 9 6.62 -21.32 -20.94
C LEU A 9 6.14 -21.32 -19.49
N ARG A 10 4.83 -21.33 -19.26
CA ARG A 10 4.24 -21.40 -17.91
C ARG A 10 4.55 -22.73 -17.22
N ALA A 11 4.46 -23.84 -17.95
CA ALA A 11 4.82 -25.16 -17.42
C ALA A 11 6.31 -25.24 -17.04
N GLY A 12 7.21 -24.72 -17.89
CA GLY A 12 8.63 -24.64 -17.58
C GLY A 12 8.91 -23.81 -16.32
N PHE A 13 8.21 -22.69 -16.15
CA PHE A 13 8.36 -21.85 -14.95
C PHE A 13 7.90 -22.57 -13.68
N ILE A 14 6.74 -23.25 -13.70
CA ILE A 14 6.21 -23.99 -12.55
C ILE A 14 7.15 -25.15 -12.18
N ILE A 15 7.64 -25.90 -13.16
CA ILE A 15 8.57 -27.01 -12.92
C ILE A 15 9.90 -26.50 -12.35
N GLY A 16 10.45 -25.41 -12.90
CA GLY A 16 11.66 -24.78 -12.37
C GLY A 16 11.47 -24.31 -10.92
N PHE A 17 10.34 -23.69 -10.61
CA PHE A 17 10.02 -23.20 -9.27
C PHE A 17 9.90 -24.35 -8.24
N LEU A 18 9.26 -25.47 -8.62
CA LEU A 18 9.13 -26.65 -7.77
C LEU A 18 10.47 -27.34 -7.47
N ILE A 19 11.46 -27.21 -8.34
CA ILE A 19 12.81 -27.76 -8.12
C ILE A 19 13.66 -26.83 -7.25
N VAL A 20 13.51 -25.51 -7.42
CA VAL A 20 14.32 -24.52 -6.69
C VAL A 20 13.83 -24.33 -5.24
N LEU A 21 12.52 -24.40 -4.99
CA LEU A 21 11.95 -24.21 -3.65
C LEU A 21 12.55 -25.15 -2.57
N PRO A 22 12.67 -26.46 -2.79
CA PRO A 22 13.29 -27.38 -1.82
C PRO A 22 14.77 -27.09 -1.58
N VAL A 23 15.50 -26.64 -2.62
CA VAL A 23 16.93 -26.30 -2.51
C VAL A 23 17.12 -25.04 -1.67
N MET A 24 16.23 -24.05 -1.80
CA MET A 24 16.21 -22.85 -0.96
C MET A 24 15.78 -23.13 0.49
N ALA A 25 14.99 -24.18 0.72
CA ALA A 25 14.61 -24.61 2.07
C ALA A 25 15.73 -25.32 2.84
N MET A 26 16.87 -25.61 2.19
CA MET A 26 18.03 -26.17 2.90
C MET A 26 18.83 -25.06 3.59
N PRO A 27 19.15 -25.19 4.90
CA PRO A 27 19.81 -24.16 5.69
C PRO A 27 21.22 -23.77 5.17
N SER A 28 21.85 -24.64 4.38
CA SER A 28 23.15 -24.37 3.76
C SER A 28 23.11 -23.21 2.75
N VAL A 29 22.03 -23.10 1.95
CA VAL A 29 21.91 -22.05 0.91
C VAL A 29 21.52 -20.71 1.52
N ALA A 30 20.68 -20.72 2.56
CA ALA A 30 20.32 -19.51 3.31
C ALA A 30 21.57 -18.80 3.87
N SER A 31 22.52 -19.56 4.43
CA SER A 31 23.78 -18.99 4.94
C SER A 31 24.67 -18.38 3.85
N PHE A 32 24.60 -18.90 2.62
CA PHE A 32 25.36 -18.36 1.49
C PHE A 32 24.75 -17.05 1.00
N LEU A 33 23.42 -16.97 0.88
CA LEU A 33 22.71 -15.74 0.53
C LEU A 33 22.87 -14.67 1.60
N ASP A 34 22.82 -15.04 2.89
CA ASP A 34 23.10 -14.10 3.98
C ASP A 34 24.51 -13.53 3.87
N ARG A 35 25.50 -14.38 3.56
CA ARG A 35 26.90 -13.97 3.39
C ARG A 35 27.12 -13.07 2.16
N LEU A 36 26.29 -13.20 1.14
CA LEU A 36 26.36 -12.44 -0.12
C LEU A 36 25.59 -11.11 -0.04
N LEU A 37 24.45 -11.11 0.66
CA LEU A 37 23.58 -9.94 0.84
C LEU A 37 24.03 -9.04 2.00
N TYR A 38 24.49 -9.63 3.11
CA TYR A 38 24.84 -8.89 4.32
C TYR A 38 26.35 -8.80 4.58
N GLY A 39 27.17 -9.33 3.67
CA GLY A 39 28.61 -9.41 3.86
C GLY A 39 29.00 -10.42 4.94
N GLN A 40 30.28 -10.78 5.01
CA GLN A 40 30.78 -11.67 6.06
C GLN A 40 30.42 -11.08 7.43
N PRO A 41 29.69 -11.82 8.31
CA PRO A 41 29.65 -11.43 9.70
C PRO A 41 31.09 -11.48 10.19
N GLU A 42 31.62 -10.33 10.61
CA GLU A 42 32.99 -10.20 11.08
C GLU A 42 33.12 -10.97 12.40
N SER A 43 33.35 -12.28 12.26
CA SER A 43 33.75 -13.15 13.34
C SER A 43 35.23 -12.88 13.63
N SER A 44 35.48 -11.84 14.41
CA SER A 44 36.63 -11.76 15.31
C SER A 44 36.62 -10.44 16.06
N VAL A 45 36.07 -10.46 17.27
CA VAL A 45 36.63 -9.64 18.34
C VAL A 45 37.79 -10.45 18.91
N PRO A 46 39.07 -10.09 18.66
CA PRO A 46 40.18 -10.75 19.32
C PRO A 46 40.20 -10.29 20.78
N LEU A 47 39.63 -11.11 21.66
CA LEU A 47 39.75 -10.94 23.10
C LEU A 47 41.17 -11.34 23.51
N VAL A 48 42.10 -10.41 23.37
CA VAL A 48 43.43 -10.49 23.99
C VAL A 48 43.25 -10.23 25.48
N ILE A 49 43.00 -11.29 26.25
CA ILE A 49 43.36 -11.30 27.67
C ILE A 49 44.18 -12.57 27.93
N LYS A 50 45.47 -12.30 28.05
CA LYS A 50 46.52 -13.19 28.51
C LYS A 50 46.54 -13.10 30.04
N ALA A 51 46.33 -14.20 30.75
CA ALA A 51 47.09 -14.57 31.96
C ALA A 51 46.57 -15.88 32.55
N ASP A 52 47.51 -16.77 32.75
CA ASP A 52 47.48 -18.04 33.47
C ASP A 52 46.79 -17.94 34.84
N ALA A 53 45.83 -18.84 35.11
CA ALA A 53 45.51 -19.34 36.45
C ALA A 53 44.56 -20.55 36.37
N GLU A 54 45.15 -21.73 36.53
CA GLU A 54 44.77 -22.73 37.55
C GLU A 54 43.29 -23.15 37.72
N PHE A 55 43.05 -24.40 37.30
CA PHE A 55 42.06 -25.38 37.81
C PHE A 55 41.05 -24.95 38.88
N ALA A 56 39.75 -24.95 38.51
CA ALA A 56 38.66 -25.42 39.36
C ALA A 56 37.41 -25.81 38.52
N PRO A 57 36.70 -26.91 38.83
CA PRO A 57 35.48 -27.30 38.12
C PRO A 57 34.27 -26.52 38.68
N ARG A 58 33.67 -25.64 37.88
CA ARG A 58 32.50 -24.86 38.30
C ARG A 58 31.33 -25.05 37.33
N LYS A 59 30.44 -25.94 37.76
CA LYS A 59 28.97 -26.04 37.58
C LYS A 59 28.36 -25.33 36.36
N GLN A 60 27.74 -26.15 35.50
CA GLN A 60 26.68 -25.77 34.56
C GLN A 60 25.68 -24.79 35.20
N PRO A 61 25.38 -23.64 34.56
CA PRO A 61 24.11 -23.00 34.72
C PRO A 61 23.07 -23.69 33.84
N GLU A 62 21.98 -24.07 34.48
CA GLU A 62 20.78 -24.62 33.88
C GLU A 62 20.28 -23.78 32.71
N GLN A 63 19.91 -24.53 31.69
CA GLN A 63 19.27 -24.11 30.47
C GLN A 63 17.84 -23.63 30.82
N SER A 64 17.72 -22.34 31.13
CA SER A 64 16.43 -21.69 31.39
C SER A 64 15.63 -21.65 30.09
N ARG A 65 14.76 -22.65 29.94
CA ARG A 65 13.74 -22.76 28.91
C ARG A 65 12.77 -21.59 29.11
N ALA A 66 12.88 -20.56 28.28
CA ALA A 66 11.92 -19.47 28.24
C ALA A 66 10.62 -20.02 27.65
N ASP A 67 9.64 -20.26 28.53
CA ASP A 67 8.24 -20.40 28.18
C ASP A 67 7.78 -19.13 27.46
N ALA A 68 7.53 -19.25 26.16
CA ALA A 68 6.89 -18.22 25.36
C ALA A 68 5.41 -18.15 25.77
N SER A 69 5.11 -17.21 26.65
CA SER A 69 3.75 -16.86 27.06
C SER A 69 2.98 -16.32 25.83
N PRO A 70 1.80 -16.87 25.49
CA PRO A 70 0.97 -16.30 24.44
C PRO A 70 0.42 -14.95 24.91
N ALA A 71 0.78 -13.89 24.18
CA ALA A 71 0.23 -12.55 24.40
C ALA A 71 -1.29 -12.60 24.23
N ALA A 72 -1.99 -12.47 25.36
CA ALA A 72 -3.43 -12.28 25.41
C ALA A 72 -3.75 -10.92 24.77
N TYR A 73 -4.43 -10.96 23.63
CA TYR A 73 -4.91 -9.78 22.93
C TYR A 73 -6.12 -9.25 23.72
N GLU A 74 -5.88 -8.30 24.62
CA GLU A 74 -6.95 -7.54 25.28
C GLU A 74 -7.50 -6.53 24.27
N VAL A 75 -8.68 -6.84 23.73
CA VAL A 75 -9.45 -5.93 22.87
C VAL A 75 -10.09 -4.87 23.76
N PRO A 76 -9.75 -3.57 23.62
CA PRO A 76 -10.41 -2.51 24.38
C PRO A 76 -11.89 -2.46 24.00
N LEU A 77 -12.75 -2.83 24.95
CA LEU A 77 -14.19 -2.63 24.88
C LEU A 77 -14.47 -1.12 24.87
N PRO A 78 -15.24 -0.59 23.88
CA PRO A 78 -15.67 0.79 23.90
C PRO A 78 -16.60 1.02 25.11
N GLU A 79 -16.20 1.91 26.02
CA GLU A 79 -17.04 2.37 27.11
C GLU A 79 -18.23 3.16 26.52
N GLU A 80 -19.45 2.68 26.74
CA GLU A 80 -20.66 3.42 26.39
C GLU A 80 -20.75 4.70 27.23
N PRO A 81 -20.89 5.88 26.62
CA PRO A 81 -21.07 7.12 27.37
C PRO A 81 -22.43 7.12 28.06
N SER A 82 -22.36 7.03 29.39
CA SER A 82 -23.47 7.25 30.32
C SER A 82 -24.22 8.54 30.01
N ALA A 83 -25.47 8.40 29.60
CA ALA A 83 -26.42 9.49 29.48
C ALA A 83 -26.91 9.91 30.87
N SER A 84 -26.37 11.01 31.41
CA SER A 84 -27.06 11.76 32.47
C SER A 84 -26.66 13.22 32.51
N GLY A 85 -27.62 14.07 32.13
CA GLY A 85 -27.97 15.27 32.88
C GLY A 85 -27.20 16.54 32.57
N ILE A 86 -27.62 17.27 31.53
CA ILE A 86 -27.48 18.74 31.50
C ILE A 86 -28.82 19.35 31.08
N ALA A 87 -29.44 20.02 32.04
CA ALA A 87 -30.63 20.82 31.87
C ALA A 87 -30.33 22.09 31.05
N GLY A 88 -31.23 22.40 30.11
CA GLY A 88 -31.62 23.76 29.77
C GLY A 88 -30.57 24.66 29.12
N ASN A 89 -30.30 24.45 27.84
CA ASN A 89 -29.91 25.54 26.94
C ASN A 89 -30.80 25.49 25.70
N PHE A 90 -31.50 26.59 25.41
CA PHE A 90 -32.32 26.76 24.22
C PHE A 90 -31.41 26.74 22.98
N GLN A 91 -31.24 25.56 22.41
CA GLN A 91 -30.57 25.37 21.13
C GLN A 91 -31.56 25.81 20.02
N PRO A 92 -31.15 26.70 19.09
CA PRO A 92 -31.96 27.00 17.92
C PRO A 92 -32.28 25.69 17.18
N PRO A 93 -33.47 25.58 16.55
CA PRO A 93 -33.88 24.35 15.90
C PRO A 93 -32.78 23.91 14.92
N PRO A 94 -32.33 22.64 15.00
CA PRO A 94 -31.30 22.16 14.10
C PRO A 94 -31.76 22.40 12.66
N PRO A 95 -30.86 22.86 11.77
CA PRO A 95 -31.20 22.97 10.36
C PRO A 95 -31.71 21.61 9.89
N SER A 96 -32.85 21.61 9.19
CA SER A 96 -33.45 20.41 8.64
C SER A 96 -32.38 19.66 7.86
N LEU A 97 -31.96 18.51 8.38
CA LEU A 97 -31.05 17.60 7.70
C LEU A 97 -31.69 17.33 6.34
N GLN A 98 -31.09 17.89 5.30
CA GLN A 98 -31.46 17.61 3.94
C GLN A 98 -31.43 16.10 3.81
N ARG A 99 -32.61 15.54 3.49
CA ARG A 99 -32.87 14.11 3.29
C ARG A 99 -31.61 13.48 2.69
N ALA A 100 -31.00 12.58 3.45
CA ALA A 100 -29.84 11.82 2.98
C ALA A 100 -30.17 11.30 1.57
N PRO A 101 -29.26 11.46 0.58
CA PRO A 101 -29.45 10.86 -0.72
C PRO A 101 -29.80 9.39 -0.51
N ASP A 102 -30.88 8.95 -1.14
CA ASP A 102 -31.28 7.55 -1.15
C ASP A 102 -30.16 6.76 -1.86
N PHE A 103 -29.17 6.30 -1.10
CA PHE A 103 -28.10 5.42 -1.58
C PHE A 103 -28.55 3.96 -1.60
N LEU A 104 -29.81 3.69 -1.30
CA LEU A 104 -30.36 2.36 -1.53
C LEU A 104 -30.59 2.23 -3.04
N PRO A 105 -29.90 1.30 -3.72
CA PRO A 105 -30.16 1.02 -5.12
C PRO A 105 -31.64 0.67 -5.24
N ARG A 106 -32.36 1.54 -5.93
CA ARG A 106 -33.75 1.34 -6.33
C ARG A 106 -33.84 -0.06 -6.92
N ASP A 107 -34.67 -0.91 -6.32
CA ASP A 107 -34.98 -2.25 -6.82
C ASP A 107 -35.37 -2.17 -8.30
N GLU A 108 -34.38 -2.33 -9.17
CA GLU A 108 -34.55 -2.62 -10.58
C GLU A 108 -35.09 -4.04 -10.62
N LYS A 109 -36.42 -4.10 -10.66
CA LYS A 109 -37.25 -5.15 -11.24
C LYS A 109 -36.40 -6.20 -11.94
N LEU A 110 -36.09 -7.27 -11.21
CA LEU A 110 -35.41 -8.46 -11.67
C LEU A 110 -36.17 -9.05 -12.86
N THR A 111 -35.81 -8.62 -14.07
CA THR A 111 -36.03 -9.42 -15.26
C THR A 111 -35.16 -10.68 -15.09
N PRO A 112 -35.71 -11.90 -15.15
CA PRO A 112 -34.91 -13.12 -15.25
C PRO A 112 -34.35 -13.20 -16.67
N GLY A 113 -33.44 -12.27 -16.98
CA GLY A 113 -32.59 -12.25 -18.15
C GLY A 113 -31.29 -12.93 -17.76
N ASN A 114 -30.87 -13.86 -18.59
CA ASN A 114 -29.73 -14.73 -18.41
C ASN A 114 -28.40 -13.95 -18.52
N ASP A 115 -28.11 -13.07 -17.55
CA ASP A 115 -26.90 -12.25 -17.49
C ASP A 115 -25.80 -12.96 -16.67
N SER A 116 -25.48 -14.19 -17.05
CA SER A 116 -24.10 -14.65 -16.91
C SER A 116 -23.28 -13.87 -17.93
N VAL A 117 -23.00 -12.60 -17.62
CA VAL A 117 -21.98 -11.83 -18.31
C VAL A 117 -20.68 -12.51 -17.92
N ASP A 118 -20.27 -13.49 -18.73
CA ASP A 118 -18.92 -14.04 -18.67
C ASP A 118 -17.95 -12.85 -18.59
N PRO A 119 -16.96 -12.90 -17.68
CA PRO A 119 -15.99 -11.82 -17.53
C PRO A 119 -15.47 -11.51 -18.92
N VAL A 120 -15.76 -10.30 -19.40
CA VAL A 120 -15.30 -9.87 -20.71
C VAL A 120 -13.78 -9.98 -20.65
N ASP A 121 -13.23 -10.96 -21.37
CA ASP A 121 -11.79 -11.14 -21.53
C ASP A 121 -11.29 -9.92 -22.27
N VAL A 122 -11.00 -8.89 -21.49
CA VAL A 122 -10.40 -7.65 -21.94
C VAL A 122 -9.01 -8.02 -22.39
N GLY A 123 -8.92 -8.27 -23.69
CA GLY A 123 -7.69 -8.67 -24.33
C GLY A 123 -6.55 -7.74 -23.93
N PRO A 124 -5.30 -8.24 -24.02
CA PRO A 124 -4.12 -7.48 -23.66
C PRO A 124 -4.18 -6.07 -24.27
N LEU A 125 -3.92 -5.06 -23.43
CA LEU A 125 -3.92 -3.66 -23.81
C LEU A 125 -3.07 -3.47 -25.08
N ASP A 126 -3.55 -2.62 -25.99
CA ASP A 126 -2.81 -2.29 -27.20
C ASP A 126 -1.38 -1.82 -26.86
N PRO A 127 -0.32 -2.39 -27.47
CA PRO A 127 1.06 -2.10 -27.08
C PRO A 127 1.44 -0.62 -27.19
N ALA A 128 0.85 0.12 -28.14
CA ALA A 128 1.10 1.55 -28.26
C ALA A 128 0.43 2.34 -27.13
N THR A 129 -0.69 1.86 -26.60
CA THR A 129 -1.37 2.44 -25.43
C THR A 129 -0.59 2.12 -24.15
N ALA A 130 -0.10 0.89 -24.00
CA ALA A 130 0.75 0.49 -22.88
C ALA A 130 2.01 1.38 -22.79
N GLN A 131 2.71 1.60 -23.90
CA GLN A 131 3.90 2.45 -23.94
C GLN A 131 3.60 3.91 -23.49
N LYS A 132 2.43 4.43 -23.84
CA LYS A 132 2.03 5.79 -23.41
C LYS A 132 1.71 5.84 -21.92
N ILE A 133 1.10 4.79 -21.37
CA ILE A 133 0.83 4.68 -19.93
C ILE A 133 2.15 4.57 -19.17
N ASP A 134 3.12 3.81 -19.67
CA ASP A 134 4.45 3.71 -19.07
C ASP A 134 5.18 5.06 -19.06
N ALA A 135 5.03 5.87 -20.13
CA ALA A 135 5.58 7.23 -20.15
C ALA A 135 4.92 8.14 -19.10
N VAL A 136 3.61 8.00 -18.86
CA VAL A 136 2.91 8.74 -17.79
C VAL A 136 3.37 8.25 -16.42
N ARG A 137 3.55 6.94 -16.23
CA ARG A 137 4.09 6.37 -14.98
C ARG A 137 5.49 6.91 -14.69
N GLY A 138 6.40 6.88 -15.66
CA GLY A 138 7.74 7.43 -15.49
C GLY A 138 7.72 8.91 -15.10
N ARG A 139 6.77 9.68 -15.65
CA ARG A 139 6.58 11.08 -15.27
C ARG A 139 6.06 11.25 -13.83
N LEU A 140 5.15 10.40 -13.38
CA LEU A 140 4.67 10.38 -11.99
C LEU A 140 5.81 10.02 -11.02
N GLU A 141 6.64 9.03 -11.37
CA GLU A 141 7.83 8.64 -10.59
C GLU A 141 8.83 9.79 -10.49
N GLU A 142 9.09 10.52 -11.58
CA GLU A 142 9.91 11.74 -11.59
C GLU A 142 9.38 12.83 -10.64
N LEU A 143 8.06 12.88 -10.41
CA LEU A 143 7.42 13.82 -9.49
C LEU A 143 7.41 13.32 -8.03
N GLY A 144 7.89 12.10 -7.78
CA GLY A 144 7.97 11.47 -6.46
C GLY A 144 6.79 10.55 -6.13
N ALA A 145 6.16 9.92 -7.12
CA ALA A 145 5.20 8.84 -6.88
C ALA A 145 5.93 7.58 -6.37
N GLU A 146 5.46 7.02 -5.27
CA GLU A 146 5.95 5.75 -4.71
C GLU A 146 5.17 4.55 -5.26
N TYR A 147 3.88 4.75 -5.53
CA TYR A 147 2.98 3.71 -6.00
C TYR A 147 2.10 4.23 -7.13
N VAL A 148 2.01 3.49 -8.24
CA VAL A 148 1.12 3.79 -9.36
C VAL A 148 0.46 2.50 -9.84
N ARG A 149 -0.86 2.41 -9.73
CA ARG A 149 -1.66 1.28 -10.19
C ARG A 149 -2.75 1.74 -11.14
N LEU A 150 -2.94 0.99 -12.21
CA LEU A 150 -4.06 1.15 -13.13
C LEU A 150 -4.88 -0.14 -13.07
N GLU A 151 -6.14 0.01 -12.72
CA GLU A 151 -7.10 -1.09 -12.62
C GLU A 151 -8.21 -0.86 -13.63
N MET A 152 -8.77 -1.96 -14.10
CA MET A 152 -10.00 -1.94 -14.86
C MET A 152 -11.11 -2.44 -13.96
N SER A 153 -12.23 -1.73 -13.96
CA SER A 153 -13.41 -2.11 -13.19
C SER A 153 -14.03 -3.41 -13.73
N GLU A 154 -14.84 -4.07 -12.89
CA GLU A 154 -15.48 -5.35 -13.23
C GLU A 154 -16.36 -5.28 -14.49
N ASP A 155 -16.90 -4.10 -14.78
CA ASP A 155 -17.71 -3.85 -15.98
C ASP A 155 -16.89 -3.82 -17.28
N GLY A 156 -15.57 -3.74 -17.19
CA GLY A 156 -14.64 -3.65 -18.32
C GLY A 156 -14.75 -2.36 -19.12
N ARG A 157 -15.47 -1.35 -18.60
CA ARG A 157 -15.73 -0.07 -19.31
C ARG A 157 -15.02 1.09 -18.67
N THR A 158 -14.71 0.99 -17.39
CA THR A 158 -14.05 2.04 -16.63
C THR A 158 -12.67 1.59 -16.16
N PHE A 159 -11.75 2.54 -16.14
CA PHE A 159 -10.38 2.38 -15.69
C PHE A 159 -10.14 3.34 -14.53
N HIS A 160 -9.62 2.80 -13.44
CA HIS A 160 -9.30 3.53 -12.22
C HIS A 160 -7.79 3.57 -12.07
N CYS A 161 -7.22 4.78 -12.10
CA CYS A 161 -5.80 4.99 -11.84
C CYS A 161 -5.63 5.55 -10.44
N LEU A 162 -4.79 4.89 -9.65
CA LEU A 162 -4.42 5.29 -8.28
C LEU A 162 -2.92 5.55 -8.23
N CYS A 163 -2.53 6.64 -7.57
CA CYS A 163 -1.15 7.06 -7.41
C CYS A 163 -0.93 7.61 -6.00
N ASP A 164 0.10 7.15 -5.30
CA ASP A 164 0.51 7.68 -4.00
C ASP A 164 1.79 8.50 -4.14
N MET A 165 1.73 9.77 -3.76
CA MET A 165 2.85 10.72 -3.84
C MET A 165 3.50 10.89 -2.47
N LEU A 166 4.82 10.82 -2.39
CA LEU A 166 5.53 11.13 -1.15
C LEU A 166 5.45 12.64 -0.82
N LEU A 167 4.99 12.97 0.38
CA LEU A 167 5.10 14.31 0.93
C LEU A 167 6.56 14.59 1.27
N GLY A 168 7.08 15.72 0.79
CA GLY A 168 8.43 16.15 1.16
C GLY A 168 8.50 16.44 2.66
N GLY A 169 9.57 16.01 3.33
CA GLY A 169 9.74 16.27 4.77
C GLY A 169 10.28 15.12 5.61
N GLY A 170 10.65 14.00 4.99
CA GLY A 170 11.22 12.84 5.71
C GLY A 170 10.18 12.03 6.50
N THR A 171 8.91 12.45 6.51
CA THR A 171 7.79 11.63 6.95
C THR A 171 7.45 10.62 5.83
N LYS A 172 7.09 9.39 6.19
CA LYS A 172 6.56 8.38 5.24
C LYS A 172 5.09 8.65 4.90
N GLU A 173 4.68 9.91 4.91
CA GLU A 173 3.31 10.28 4.59
C GLU A 173 3.18 10.35 3.08
N THR A 174 2.15 9.69 2.57
CA THR A 174 1.80 9.71 1.15
C THR A 174 0.48 10.44 0.96
N GLN A 175 0.37 11.19 -0.13
CA GLN A 175 -0.88 11.79 -0.59
C GLN A 175 -1.44 10.94 -1.73
N PRO A 176 -2.61 10.32 -1.55
CA PRO A 176 -3.24 9.55 -2.62
C PRO A 176 -3.89 10.49 -3.65
N PHE A 177 -3.79 10.09 -4.91
CA PHE A 177 -4.44 10.70 -6.06
C PHE A 177 -5.11 9.61 -6.88
N GLU A 178 -6.36 9.84 -7.28
CA GLU A 178 -7.09 8.90 -8.10
C GLU A 178 -7.90 9.57 -9.22
N ALA A 179 -8.12 8.84 -10.30
CA ALA A 179 -9.04 9.23 -11.35
C ALA A 179 -9.65 8.02 -12.04
N THR A 180 -10.96 8.08 -12.30
CA THR A 180 -11.71 7.06 -13.05
C THR A 180 -12.16 7.60 -14.39
N ARG A 181 -11.85 6.91 -15.49
CA ARG A 181 -12.23 7.30 -16.87
C ARG A 181 -12.54 6.06 -17.71
N ASN A 182 -13.24 6.24 -18.83
CA ASN A 182 -13.55 5.15 -19.77
C ASN A 182 -12.36 4.78 -20.69
N ASP A 183 -11.26 5.52 -20.61
CA ASP A 183 -10.04 5.30 -21.38
C ASP A 183 -8.85 5.20 -20.40
N PRO A 184 -8.01 4.14 -20.50
CA PRO A 184 -6.95 3.89 -19.54
C PRO A 184 -5.88 5.00 -19.55
N LEU A 185 -5.57 5.53 -20.74
CA LEU A 185 -4.62 6.62 -20.89
C LEU A 185 -5.18 7.94 -20.34
N ALA A 186 -6.47 8.20 -20.52
CA ALA A 186 -7.15 9.36 -19.96
C ALA A 186 -7.20 9.32 -18.43
N ALA A 187 -7.42 8.15 -17.82
CA ALA A 187 -7.35 7.97 -16.37
C ALA A 187 -5.95 8.31 -15.85
N ALA A 188 -4.91 7.73 -16.44
CA ALA A 188 -3.52 8.00 -16.07
C ALA A 188 -3.13 9.48 -16.25
N LYS A 189 -3.51 10.10 -17.37
CA LYS A 189 -3.26 11.53 -17.61
C LYS A 189 -4.00 12.45 -16.64
N ALA A 190 -5.21 12.07 -16.22
CA ALA A 190 -5.96 12.84 -15.24
C ALA A 190 -5.27 12.84 -13.88
N VAL A 191 -4.74 11.69 -13.44
CA VAL A 191 -3.93 11.61 -12.22
C VAL A 191 -2.67 12.47 -12.34
N LEU A 192 -1.94 12.36 -13.46
CA LEU A 192 -0.75 13.20 -13.70
C LEU A 192 -1.08 14.70 -13.62
N ALA A 193 -2.16 15.15 -14.25
CA ALA A 193 -2.58 16.55 -14.19
C ALA A 193 -2.92 17.00 -12.76
N ASN A 194 -3.59 16.14 -11.97
CA ASN A 194 -3.90 16.41 -10.57
C ASN A 194 -2.61 16.56 -9.73
N VAL A 195 -1.64 15.66 -9.91
CA VAL A 195 -0.36 15.69 -9.21
C VAL A 195 0.45 16.93 -9.60
N GLU A 196 0.53 17.28 -10.89
CA GLU A 196 1.24 18.48 -11.35
C GLU A 196 0.61 19.76 -10.79
N ALA A 197 -0.72 19.85 -10.76
CA ALA A 197 -1.44 20.96 -10.16
C ALA A 197 -1.15 21.08 -8.66
N TRP A 198 -1.13 19.94 -7.95
CA TRP A 198 -0.81 19.88 -6.53
C TRP A 198 0.64 20.31 -6.24
N ARG A 199 1.63 19.77 -6.99
CA ARG A 199 3.03 20.17 -6.87
C ARG A 199 3.23 21.66 -7.14
N LYS A 200 2.51 22.22 -8.11
CA LYS A 200 2.55 23.66 -8.40
C LYS A 200 1.97 24.50 -7.26
N ALA A 201 0.90 24.03 -6.61
CA ALA A 201 0.32 24.68 -5.45
C ALA A 201 1.26 24.63 -4.23
N GLU A 202 1.93 23.50 -3.99
CA GLU A 202 2.93 23.33 -2.93
C GLU A 202 4.17 24.21 -3.15
N SER A 203 4.59 24.34 -4.41
CA SER A 203 5.73 25.19 -4.80
C SER A 203 5.45 26.68 -4.65
N THR A 204 4.18 27.09 -4.62
CA THR A 204 3.81 28.49 -4.41
C THR A 204 3.97 28.76 -2.93
N PRO A 205 5.08 29.39 -2.48
CA PRO A 205 5.28 29.66 -1.07
C PRO A 205 4.09 30.47 -0.64
N HIS A 206 3.37 30.01 0.37
CA HIS A 206 2.22 30.72 0.91
C HIS A 206 2.75 32.09 1.33
N ALA A 207 2.58 33.09 0.45
CA ALA A 207 3.04 34.44 0.70
C ALA A 207 2.44 34.79 2.06
N PRO A 208 3.28 35.21 3.04
CA PRO A 208 2.83 35.41 4.41
C PRO A 208 1.58 36.25 4.28
N ARG A 209 0.45 35.65 4.65
CA ARG A 209 -0.86 36.27 4.60
C ARG A 209 -0.68 37.47 5.49
N GLU A 210 -0.38 38.62 4.88
CA GLU A 210 -0.18 39.88 5.57
C GLU A 210 -1.43 40.01 6.39
N GLU A 211 -1.25 39.74 7.68
CA GLU A 211 -2.26 39.77 8.69
C GLU A 211 -2.71 41.21 8.63
N SER A 212 -3.82 41.38 7.91
CA SER A 212 -4.48 42.63 7.64
C SER A 212 -4.93 43.15 8.99
N SER A 213 -3.97 43.78 9.67
CA SER A 213 -4.08 44.80 10.68
C SER A 213 -4.79 46.00 10.04
N ARG A 214 -6.02 45.77 9.58
CA ARG A 214 -7.12 46.71 9.66
C ARG A 214 -7.70 46.43 11.04
N GLY A 215 -7.12 46.99 12.09
CA GLY A 215 -7.11 48.43 12.23
C GLY A 215 -8.48 48.78 12.78
N ALA A 216 -8.59 48.59 14.10
CA ALA A 216 -9.66 49.15 14.90
C ALA A 216 -9.68 50.68 14.72
N ARG A 217 -10.81 51.23 14.30
CA ARG A 217 -11.28 52.56 14.67
C ARG A 217 -12.80 52.58 14.68
#